data_AF-A0A2S2PUA5-F1
#
_entry.id   AF-A0A2S2PUA5-F1
#
_cell.length_a   1.000
_cell.length_b   1.000
_cell.length_c   1.000
_cell.angle_alpha   90.00
_cell.angle_beta   90.00
_cell.angle_gamma   90.00
#
_symmetry.space_group_name_H-M   'P 1'
#
loop_
_entity.id
_entity.type
_entity.pdbx_description
1 polymer ?
#
loop_
_entity_poly.entity_id
_entity_poly.type
_entity_poly.pdbx_seq_one_letter_code
_entity_poly.pdbx_strand_id
1 'polypeptide(L)'
;MPSHSRLDPTDAQLVDVIHTDGSSIFLLGYGMSEPCGHIDFYPNNGKEQPGCDLTETPLPLTLIKEGIEEASRVLVACNHVRAIKLFIESINSKCPYIAHKCNSYQNFLQGKCFSCKENDSGCAIMGLNTVRP
;
A
#
# COMPACT_ATOMS: atom_id res chain seq x y z
N MET A 1 1.78 19.09 1.78
CA MET A 1 1.91 19.63 0.42
C MET A 1 0.54 20.13 -0.04
N PRO A 2 0.40 21.34 -0.63
CA PRO A 2 -0.88 21.88 -1.09
C PRO A 2 -1.54 20.96 -2.13
N SER A 3 -2.88 20.84 -2.14
CA SER A 3 -3.60 19.94 -3.06
C SER A 3 -3.31 20.21 -4.53
N HIS A 4 -3.22 21.47 -4.94
CA HIS A 4 -2.90 21.85 -6.34
C HIS A 4 -1.48 21.46 -6.81
N SER A 5 -0.62 20.96 -5.92
CA SER A 5 0.77 20.56 -6.24
C SER A 5 1.01 19.06 -6.09
N ARG A 6 -0.03 18.26 -5.83
CA ARG A 6 0.06 16.80 -5.65
C ARG A 6 -1.19 16.13 -6.21
N LEU A 7 -1.16 14.80 -6.26
CA LEU A 7 -2.37 14.00 -6.44
C LEU A 7 -3.40 14.39 -5.36
N ASP A 8 -4.65 14.58 -5.75
CA ASP A 8 -5.77 14.90 -4.87
C ASP A 8 -7.09 14.30 -5.39
N PRO A 9 -8.14 14.10 -4.56
CA PRO A 9 -9.39 13.52 -5.01
C PRO A 9 -10.07 14.31 -6.14
N THR A 10 -9.77 15.60 -6.31
CA THR A 10 -10.36 16.40 -7.40
C THR A 10 -9.81 16.08 -8.79
N ASP A 11 -8.72 15.32 -8.89
CA ASP A 11 -8.00 15.09 -10.16
C ASP A 11 -8.71 14.10 -11.09
N ALA A 12 -9.64 13.29 -10.57
CA ALA A 12 -10.43 12.33 -11.35
C ALA A 12 -11.80 12.04 -10.71
N GLN A 13 -12.66 11.33 -11.45
CA GLN A 13 -13.94 10.86 -10.91
C GLN A 13 -13.78 9.86 -9.76
N LEU A 14 -12.68 9.10 -9.75
CA LEU A 14 -12.26 8.25 -8.67
C LEU A 14 -10.73 8.29 -8.64
N VAL A 15 -10.19 8.40 -7.43
CA VAL A 15 -8.76 8.39 -7.14
C VAL A 15 -8.61 7.42 -5.98
N ASP A 16 -8.01 6.27 -6.23
CA ASP A 16 -7.66 5.31 -5.20
C ASP A 16 -6.15 5.19 -5.07
N VAL A 17 -5.68 5.06 -3.83
CA VAL A 17 -4.25 5.17 -3.50
C VAL A 17 -3.83 3.97 -2.68
N ILE A 18 -2.69 3.37 -3.02
CA ILE A 18 -2.10 2.27 -2.25
C ILE A 18 -0.81 2.77 -1.59
N HIS A 19 -0.85 2.93 -0.27
CA HIS A 19 0.31 3.32 0.53
C HIS A 19 1.04 2.08 1.02
N THR A 20 2.31 1.92 0.66
CA THR A 20 3.13 0.79 1.15
C THR A 20 4.42 1.21 1.83
N ASP A 21 4.77 2.50 1.77
CA ASP A 21 6.05 3.05 2.22
C ASP A 21 5.91 4.45 2.84
N GLY A 22 4.80 4.68 3.56
CA GLY A 22 4.46 5.94 4.22
C GLY A 22 5.20 6.20 5.53
N SER A 23 6.40 5.63 5.72
CA SER A 23 7.29 5.99 6.82
C SER A 23 7.90 7.37 6.58
N SER A 24 8.45 8.00 7.62
CA SER A 24 9.17 9.27 7.43
C SER A 24 10.38 9.08 6.51
N ILE A 25 10.73 10.10 5.73
CA ILE A 25 11.94 10.10 4.91
C ILE A 25 13.22 9.86 5.73
N PHE A 26 13.22 10.23 7.02
CA PHE A 26 14.32 9.92 7.95
C PHE A 26 14.47 8.42 8.24
N LEU A 27 13.40 7.65 8.04
CA LEU A 27 13.36 6.19 8.11
C LEU A 27 13.36 5.57 6.70
N LEU A 28 13.84 6.30 5.69
CA LEU A 28 13.88 5.89 4.29
C LEU A 28 12.52 5.56 3.67
N GLY A 29 11.42 6.11 4.21
CA GLY A 29 10.11 6.05 3.57
C GLY A 29 10.02 7.05 2.42
N TYR A 30 9.74 6.55 1.22
CA TYR A 30 9.59 7.36 0.00
C TYR A 30 8.13 7.67 -0.35
N GLY A 31 7.17 6.98 0.28
CA GLY A 31 5.75 7.20 0.08
C GLY A 31 5.18 8.32 0.94
N MET A 32 4.02 8.85 0.54
CA MET A 32 3.22 9.72 1.39
C MET A 32 2.44 8.89 2.42
N SER A 33 2.27 9.42 3.63
CA SER A 33 1.42 8.80 4.67
C SER A 33 0.01 9.38 4.68
N GLU A 34 -0.08 10.64 4.29
CA GLU A 34 -1.28 11.44 4.23
C GLU A 34 -2.19 10.95 3.11
N PRO A 35 -3.50 10.85 3.36
CA PRO A 35 -4.45 10.46 2.32
C PRO A 35 -4.49 11.51 1.21
N CYS A 36 -4.55 11.03 -0.03
CA CYS A 36 -4.65 11.86 -1.22
C CYS A 36 -5.65 11.33 -2.26
N GLY A 37 -6.42 10.28 -1.91
CA GLY A 37 -7.49 9.73 -2.73
C GLY A 37 -8.89 9.90 -2.14
N HIS A 38 -9.87 9.45 -2.91
CA HIS A 38 -11.20 9.15 -2.39
C HIS A 38 -11.16 7.92 -1.48
N ILE A 39 -10.26 6.98 -1.78
CA ILE A 39 -10.05 5.73 -1.05
C ILE A 39 -8.54 5.53 -0.92
N ASP A 40 -8.05 5.51 0.30
CA ASP A 40 -6.63 5.31 0.61
C ASP A 40 -6.46 3.98 1.34
N PHE A 41 -5.75 3.05 0.69
CA PHE A 41 -5.46 1.72 1.18
C PHE A 41 -4.10 1.69 1.87
N TYR A 42 -4.07 1.11 3.07
CA TYR A 42 -2.87 0.98 3.90
C TYR A 42 -2.58 -0.50 4.22
N PRO A 43 -2.26 -1.34 3.22
CA PRO A 43 -1.87 -2.73 3.45
C PRO A 43 -0.68 -2.78 4.42
N ASN A 44 -0.79 -3.61 5.47
CA ASN A 44 0.25 -3.73 6.49
C ASN A 44 0.62 -2.37 7.12
N ASN A 45 -0.38 -1.57 7.50
CA ASN A 45 -0.23 -0.20 8.01
C ASN A 45 0.37 0.81 7.01
N GLY A 46 0.57 0.40 5.77
CA GLY A 46 1.11 1.20 4.68
C GLY A 46 2.54 1.69 4.86
N LYS A 47 3.34 1.00 5.69
CA LYS A 47 4.71 1.41 6.05
C LYS A 47 5.75 0.32 5.79
N GLU A 48 5.59 -0.81 6.46
CA GLU A 48 6.53 -1.93 6.42
C GLU A 48 5.83 -3.14 5.85
N GLN A 49 6.32 -3.61 4.71
CA GLN A 49 5.68 -4.68 3.96
C GLN A 49 6.35 -6.02 4.26
N PRO A 50 5.58 -7.11 4.41
CA PRO A 50 6.14 -8.43 4.60
C PRO A 50 7.13 -8.79 3.48
N GLY A 51 8.31 -9.29 3.86
CA GLY A 51 9.39 -9.65 2.95
C GLY A 51 10.31 -8.51 2.52
N CYS A 52 10.15 -7.31 3.09
CA CYS A 52 11.04 -6.16 2.85
C CYS A 52 12.00 -5.86 4.01
N ASP A 53 11.99 -6.66 5.07
CA ASP A 53 12.94 -6.52 6.17
C ASP A 53 14.35 -6.98 5.72
N LEU A 54 15.31 -6.07 5.86
CA LEU A 54 16.71 -6.28 5.52
C LEU A 54 17.37 -7.40 6.34
N THR A 55 16.83 -7.70 7.51
CA THR A 55 17.33 -8.77 8.40
C THR A 55 16.85 -10.16 7.98
N GLU A 56 15.71 -10.24 7.31
CA GLU A 56 15.09 -11.48 6.81
C GLU A 56 15.57 -11.86 5.40
N THR A 57 16.10 -10.91 4.63
CA THR A 57 16.72 -11.18 3.33
C THR A 57 18.23 -11.36 3.48
N PRO A 58 18.77 -12.58 3.34
CA PRO A 58 20.22 -12.74 3.25
C PRO A 58 20.67 -11.98 2.00
N LEU A 59 21.46 -10.92 2.21
CA LEU A 59 22.20 -10.18 1.19
C LEU A 59 22.69 -11.04 0.00
N PRO A 60 23.14 -12.31 0.16
CA PRO A 60 23.60 -13.09 -0.98
C PRO A 60 22.54 -13.35 -2.07
N LEU A 61 21.24 -13.53 -1.80
CA LEU A 61 20.36 -14.10 -2.84
C LEU A 61 19.93 -13.11 -3.94
N THR A 62 19.74 -11.84 -3.61
CA THR A 62 19.38 -10.77 -4.56
C THR A 62 20.60 -10.32 -5.39
N LEU A 63 21.78 -10.26 -4.77
CA LEU A 63 23.05 -9.94 -5.44
C LEU A 63 23.40 -10.93 -6.56
N ILE A 64 23.09 -12.22 -6.38
CA ILE A 64 23.47 -13.28 -7.33
C ILE A 64 22.50 -13.34 -8.53
N LYS A 65 21.23 -12.97 -8.35
CA LYS A 65 20.20 -13.09 -9.42
C LYS A 65 20.02 -11.85 -10.28
N GLU A 66 20.13 -10.65 -9.70
CA GLU A 66 19.68 -9.42 -10.37
C GLU A 66 20.80 -8.38 -10.55
N GLY A 67 22.02 -8.68 -10.10
CA GLY A 67 23.16 -7.76 -10.18
C GLY A 67 23.12 -6.68 -9.08
N ILE A 68 24.28 -6.07 -8.83
CA ILE A 68 24.51 -5.19 -7.66
C ILE A 68 23.62 -3.94 -7.71
N GLU A 69 23.40 -3.35 -8.87
CA GLU A 69 22.65 -2.10 -9.03
C GLU A 69 21.14 -2.30 -8.79
N GLU A 70 20.55 -3.35 -9.38
CA GLU A 70 19.13 -3.67 -9.21
C GLU A 70 18.85 -4.22 -7.80
N ALA A 71 19.73 -5.07 -7.27
CA ALA A 71 19.65 -5.54 -5.89
C ALA A 71 19.69 -4.37 -4.88
N SER A 72 20.47 -3.32 -5.15
CA SER A 72 20.52 -2.11 -4.30
C SER A 72 19.22 -1.31 -4.35
N ARG A 73 18.61 -1.16 -5.54
CA ARG A 73 17.32 -0.46 -5.69
C ARG A 73 16.17 -1.25 -5.07
N VAL A 74 16.14 -2.56 -5.28
CA VAL A 74 15.11 -3.45 -4.72
C VAL A 74 15.19 -3.50 -3.20
N LEU A 75 16.40 -3.50 -2.63
CA LEU A 75 16.60 -3.57 -1.19
C LEU A 75 16.15 -2.29 -0.46
N VAL A 76 16.48 -1.11 -1.01
CA VAL A 76 16.14 0.18 -0.38
C VAL A 76 14.71 0.63 -0.71
N ALA A 77 14.18 0.27 -1.89
CA ALA A 77 12.83 0.65 -2.32
C ALA A 77 11.81 -0.49 -2.19
N CYS A 78 12.10 -1.59 -1.46
CA CYS A 78 11.22 -2.77 -1.40
C CYS A 78 9.79 -2.42 -1.00
N ASN A 79 9.63 -1.67 0.10
CA ASN A 79 8.34 -1.19 0.57
C ASN A 79 7.66 -0.32 -0.50
N HIS A 80 8.43 0.57 -1.13
CA HIS A 80 7.94 1.50 -2.16
C HIS A 80 7.38 0.76 -3.38
N VAL A 81 8.11 -0.22 -3.92
CA VAL A 81 7.68 -0.99 -5.10
C VAL A 81 6.57 -1.99 -4.80
N ARG A 82 6.26 -2.26 -3.52
CA ARG A 82 5.20 -3.21 -3.13
C ARG A 82 3.82 -2.78 -3.62
N ALA A 83 3.54 -1.48 -3.72
CA ALA A 83 2.27 -0.97 -4.25
C ALA A 83 2.00 -1.48 -5.66
N ILE A 84 3.02 -1.46 -6.54
CA ILE A 84 2.92 -1.96 -7.92
C ILE A 84 2.68 -3.47 -7.92
N LYS A 85 3.41 -4.23 -7.09
CA LYS A 85 3.27 -5.70 -6.99
C LYS A 85 1.86 -6.09 -6.55
N LEU A 86 1.30 -5.42 -5.53
CA LEU A 86 -0.06 -5.64 -5.05
C LEU A 86 -1.10 -5.29 -6.12
N PHE A 87 -0.90 -4.19 -6.86
CA PHE A 87 -1.80 -3.84 -7.95
C PHE A 87 -1.79 -4.90 -9.06
N ILE A 88 -0.62 -5.36 -9.50
CA ILE A 88 -0.50 -6.42 -10.52
C ILE A 88 -1.16 -7.72 -10.04
N GLU A 89 -1.00 -8.09 -8.77
CA GLU A 89 -1.62 -9.29 -8.21
C GLU A 89 -3.14 -9.17 -8.14
N SER A 90 -3.69 -7.97 -7.90
CA SER A 90 -5.14 -7.71 -7.92
C SER A 90 -5.79 -8.00 -9.29
N ILE A 91 -5.02 -7.95 -10.38
CA ILE A 91 -5.48 -8.26 -11.74
C ILE A 91 -5.54 -9.79 -11.96
N ASN A 92 -4.55 -10.50 -11.44
CA ASN A 92 -4.28 -11.89 -11.79
C ASN A 92 -4.77 -12.91 -10.74
N SER A 93 -5.12 -12.45 -9.54
CA SER A 93 -5.59 -13.30 -8.44
C SER A 93 -7.09 -13.53 -8.51
N LYS A 94 -7.52 -14.73 -8.10
CA LYS A 94 -8.94 -15.04 -7.85
C LYS A 94 -9.43 -14.52 -6.50
N CYS A 95 -8.51 -14.17 -5.60
CA CYS A 95 -8.81 -13.70 -4.26
C CYS A 95 -8.75 -12.17 -4.23
N PRO A 96 -9.88 -11.47 -3.96
CA PRO A 96 -9.87 -10.02 -3.85
C PRO A 96 -9.18 -9.56 -2.56
N TYR A 97 -8.44 -8.46 -2.64
CA TYR A 97 -7.93 -7.77 -1.46
C TYR A 97 -9.05 -6.93 -0.85
N ILE A 98 -9.74 -7.48 0.14
CA ILE A 98 -10.80 -6.78 0.86
C ILE A 98 -10.16 -5.90 1.93
N ALA A 99 -10.25 -4.59 1.74
CA ALA A 99 -9.87 -3.60 2.75
C ALA A 99 -11.07 -3.24 3.61
N HIS A 100 -10.81 -2.97 4.90
CA HIS A 100 -11.80 -2.56 5.87
C HIS A 100 -11.59 -1.11 6.28
N LYS A 101 -12.63 -0.28 6.15
CA LYS A 101 -12.64 1.08 6.64
C LYS A 101 -12.47 1.07 8.15
N CYS A 102 -11.45 1.77 8.64
CA CYS A 102 -11.12 1.75 10.06
C CYS A 102 -10.43 3.06 10.47
N ASN A 103 -10.70 3.53 11.68
CA ASN A 103 -10.13 4.78 12.19
C ASN A 103 -8.65 4.65 12.60
N SER A 104 -8.16 3.43 12.79
CA SER A 104 -6.74 3.17 13.07
C SER A 104 -6.37 1.74 12.75
N TYR A 105 -5.10 1.52 12.39
CA TYR A 105 -4.58 0.18 12.16
C TYR A 105 -4.65 -0.70 13.43
N GLN A 106 -4.51 -0.10 14.62
CA GLN A 106 -4.66 -0.83 15.90
C GLN A 106 -6.08 -1.35 16.11
N ASN A 107 -7.11 -0.58 15.76
CA ASN A 107 -8.50 -1.05 15.81
C ASN A 107 -8.76 -2.16 14.80
N PHE A 108 -8.13 -2.08 13.62
CA PHE A 108 -8.17 -3.14 12.60
C PHE A 108 -7.57 -4.45 13.15
N LEU A 109 -6.37 -4.39 13.75
CA LEU A 109 -5.74 -5.57 14.37
C LEU A 109 -6.55 -6.17 15.53
N GLN A 110 -7.31 -5.35 16.25
CA GLN A 110 -8.22 -5.79 17.32
C GLN A 110 -9.56 -6.35 16.79
N GLY A 111 -9.74 -6.41 15.47
CA GLY A 111 -10.95 -6.93 14.83
C GLY A 111 -12.19 -6.03 14.97
N LYS A 112 -12.02 -4.77 15.35
CA LYS A 112 -13.14 -3.83 15.57
C LYS A 112 -13.79 -3.32 14.28
N CYS A 113 -13.18 -3.59 13.13
CA CYS A 113 -13.56 -3.03 11.83
C CYS A 113 -13.95 -4.07 10.78
N PHE A 114 -14.18 -5.34 11.16
CA PHE A 114 -14.40 -6.43 10.20
C PHE A 114 -15.83 -6.54 9.62
N SER A 115 -16.73 -5.61 9.94
CA SER A 115 -18.07 -5.60 9.35
C SER A 115 -18.11 -4.81 8.04
N CYS A 116 -18.29 -5.49 6.91
CA CYS A 116 -18.75 -4.87 5.67
C CYS A 116 -20.27 -4.72 5.76
N LYS A 117 -20.79 -3.50 6.04
CA LYS A 117 -22.24 -3.30 6.12
C LYS A 117 -22.82 -3.30 4.70
N GLU A 118 -23.97 -3.93 4.50
CA GLU A 118 -24.62 -4.00 3.17
C GLU A 118 -25.06 -2.62 2.63
N ASN A 119 -25.28 -1.65 3.52
CA ASN A 119 -25.79 -0.30 3.18
C ASN A 119 -24.80 0.83 3.46
N ASP A 120 -23.58 0.53 3.91
CA ASP A 120 -22.54 1.51 4.18
C ASP A 120 -21.19 0.92 3.81
N SER A 121 -20.44 1.70 3.03
CA SER A 121 -19.07 1.63 2.53
C SER A 121 -17.95 1.12 3.46
N GLY A 122 -18.21 0.11 4.29
CA GLY A 122 -17.29 -0.41 5.30
C GLY A 122 -16.13 -1.18 4.70
N CYS A 123 -16.23 -1.60 3.44
CA CYS A 123 -15.20 -2.35 2.74
C CYS A 123 -15.02 -1.86 1.31
N ALA A 124 -13.81 -2.02 0.80
CA ALA A 124 -13.47 -1.75 -0.60
C ALA A 124 -12.50 -2.83 -1.10
N ILE A 125 -12.58 -3.15 -2.39
CA ILE A 125 -11.60 -4.03 -3.04
C ILE A 125 -10.41 -3.14 -3.43
N MET A 126 -9.21 -3.48 -2.98
CA MET A 126 -7.98 -2.78 -3.37
C MET A 126 -7.50 -3.27 -4.73
N GLY A 127 -7.18 -2.35 -5.63
CA GLY A 127 -6.52 -2.63 -6.91
C GLY A 127 -7.42 -2.38 -8.12
N LEU A 128 -7.33 -3.23 -9.16
CA LEU A 128 -8.02 -2.98 -10.44
C LEU A 128 -9.54 -2.79 -10.29
N ASN A 129 -10.16 -3.52 -9.37
CA ASN A 129 -11.61 -3.53 -9.18
C ASN A 129 -12.09 -2.56 -8.08
N THR A 130 -11.29 -1.55 -7.72
CA THR A 130 -11.73 -0.51 -6.79
C THR A 130 -12.93 0.24 -7.39
N VAL A 131 -14.01 0.34 -6.61
CA VAL A 131 -15.20 1.12 -6.96
C VAL A 131 -15.53 2.09 -5.84
N ARG A 132 -16.09 3.25 -6.20
CA ARG A 132 -16.60 4.19 -5.20
C ARG A 132 -17.76 3.51 -4.44
N PRO A 133 -17.71 3.45 -3.11
CA PRO A 133 -18.82 2.95 -2.30
C PRO A 133 -20.07 3.82 -2.38
#